data_AF-L8JBY9-F1
#
_entry.id   AF-L8JBY9-F1
#
_cell.length_a   1.000
_cell.length_b   1.000
_cell.length_c   1.000
_cell.angle_alpha   90.00
_cell.angle_beta   90.00
_cell.angle_gamma   90.00
#
_symmetry.space_group_name_H-M   'P 1'
#
loop_
_entity.id
_entity.type
_entity.pdbx_description
1 polymer ?
#
loop_
_entity_poly.entity_id
_entity_poly.type
_entity_poly.pdbx_seq_one_letter_code
_entity_poly.pdbx_strand_id
1 'polypeptide(L)'
;MVSGKRLLLPFIGLLSTPLMATTFDDLATLPASDIQVIDCRSSNHYNGWPEGSATIGGHYPGAINFDSDWLSTLRPPHLEHLLQHKGVKFDKKTFLYCGPEKAKVLNEQLHSIGMDNVAVITQKISDYKGEIERLPKFQKLVSPEWLEQVINGENTLYAPEKGFKVVEVAWGPPTKYLAAHIPGALYLNTNDIESEPWWNRVDDKKLAEVIKNLGISYDTTVIFYGRDNTAAARAANIMMYAGVEDVRLLNGGWKSWVNAGYITEPMLNSASANVEFGRPIPSRPDLIIDVPEAKNILADPKHKSLVSIRTWDEYIGKTSGYKYIKPKGRITGSKWGHAGSDAYHLEDFRNPDDTMLSADSIEAFWKEWGIEKSHQASFYCGTGWRASEVFFYAYVMGWENISVFDGGWFEWSGDPTNPTSTGEIKPSK
;
A
#
# COMPACT_ATOMS: atom_id res chain seq x y z
N MET A 1 -7.62 -73.41 26.74
CA MET A 1 -7.98 -72.34 25.79
C MET A 1 -7.68 -71.00 26.45
N VAL A 2 -6.65 -70.28 26.00
CA VAL A 2 -6.65 -68.85 25.64
C VAL A 2 -5.24 -68.57 25.12
N SER A 3 -5.16 -68.26 23.83
CA SER A 3 -3.95 -67.87 23.10
C SER A 3 -3.73 -66.38 23.28
N GLY A 4 -2.56 -65.98 23.81
CA GLY A 4 -2.14 -64.59 23.87
C GLY A 4 -1.01 -64.31 22.88
N LYS A 5 -1.36 -64.07 21.61
CA LYS A 5 -0.41 -63.55 20.62
C LYS A 5 -0.09 -62.09 20.95
N ARG A 6 1.16 -61.80 21.35
CA ARG A 6 1.70 -60.44 21.34
C ARG A 6 1.97 -60.05 19.90
N LEU A 7 1.17 -59.12 19.38
CA LEU A 7 1.40 -58.46 18.11
C LEU A 7 2.53 -57.43 18.31
N LEU A 8 3.72 -57.69 17.77
CA LEU A 8 4.72 -56.65 17.56
C LEU A 8 4.26 -55.82 16.35
N LEU A 9 3.79 -54.60 16.61
CA LEU A 9 3.67 -53.58 15.56
C LEU A 9 5.09 -53.10 15.19
N PRO A 10 5.46 -53.06 13.91
CA PRO A 10 6.68 -52.39 13.51
C PRO A 10 6.44 -50.89 13.65
N PHE A 11 7.20 -50.24 14.53
CA PHE A 11 7.35 -48.80 14.52
C PHE A 11 8.10 -48.45 13.24
N ILE A 12 7.35 -48.20 12.15
CA ILE A 12 7.91 -47.54 10.97
C ILE A 12 8.08 -46.08 11.38
N GLY A 13 9.25 -45.77 11.91
CA GLY A 13 9.72 -44.40 11.94
C GLY A 13 9.84 -43.94 10.49
N LEU A 14 8.88 -43.14 10.02
CA LEU A 14 9.11 -42.24 8.91
C LEU A 14 10.19 -41.28 9.37
N LEU A 15 11.44 -41.62 9.06
CA LEU A 15 12.53 -40.66 9.01
C LEU A 15 12.12 -39.60 7.99
N SER A 16 11.57 -38.48 8.46
CA SER A 16 11.42 -37.27 7.66
C SER A 16 12.84 -36.83 7.31
N THR A 17 13.27 -37.14 6.10
CA THR A 17 14.50 -36.56 5.55
C THR A 17 14.37 -35.04 5.62
N PRO A 18 15.33 -34.31 6.20
CA PRO A 18 15.31 -32.86 6.15
C PRO A 18 15.35 -32.43 4.68
N LEU A 19 14.48 -31.48 4.33
CA LEU A 19 14.40 -30.84 3.03
C LEU A 19 15.74 -30.26 2.61
N MET A 20 16.12 -30.48 1.36
CA MET A 20 17.16 -29.69 0.70
C MET A 20 16.64 -29.24 -0.67
N ALA A 21 15.64 -28.35 -0.70
CA ALA A 21 15.61 -27.41 -1.82
C ALA A 21 16.56 -26.29 -1.40
N THR A 22 17.71 -26.21 -2.06
CA THR A 22 18.75 -25.22 -1.72
C THR A 22 18.67 -24.01 -2.65
N THR A 23 17.90 -24.15 -3.75
CA THR A 23 17.72 -23.14 -4.80
C THR A 23 16.24 -22.94 -5.14
N PHE A 24 15.92 -21.82 -5.81
CA PHE A 24 14.58 -21.57 -6.38
C PHE A 24 14.27 -22.52 -7.53
N ASP A 25 15.28 -22.96 -8.29
CA ASP A 25 15.11 -23.96 -9.36
C ASP A 25 14.65 -25.31 -8.79
N ASP A 26 15.20 -25.74 -7.63
CA ASP A 26 14.71 -26.93 -6.93
C ASP A 26 13.26 -26.75 -6.48
N LEU A 27 12.93 -25.57 -5.96
CA LEU A 27 11.59 -25.26 -5.48
C LEU A 27 10.55 -25.30 -6.61
N ALA A 28 10.91 -24.85 -7.81
CA ALA A 28 10.07 -24.90 -9.00
C ALA A 28 9.72 -26.33 -9.48
N THR A 29 10.45 -27.35 -9.02
CA THR A 29 10.13 -28.76 -9.31
C THR A 29 9.08 -29.36 -8.38
N LEU A 30 8.75 -28.69 -7.28
CA LEU A 30 7.79 -29.17 -6.29
C LEU A 30 6.36 -28.73 -6.64
N PRO A 31 5.32 -29.54 -6.34
CA PRO A 31 3.94 -29.10 -6.53
C PRO A 31 3.61 -27.89 -5.66
N ALA A 32 3.12 -26.81 -6.26
CA ALA A 32 2.77 -25.57 -5.53
C ALA A 32 1.68 -25.79 -4.45
N SER A 33 0.83 -26.80 -4.60
CA SER A 33 -0.14 -27.21 -3.58
C SER A 33 0.53 -27.67 -2.29
N ASP A 34 1.75 -28.20 -2.36
CA ASP A 34 2.41 -28.92 -1.27
C ASP A 34 3.35 -28.02 -0.48
N ILE A 35 3.66 -26.83 -1.01
CA ILE A 35 4.64 -25.91 -0.44
C ILE A 35 4.09 -24.48 -0.29
N GLN A 36 4.68 -23.68 0.60
CA GLN A 36 4.54 -22.24 0.63
C GLN A 36 5.91 -21.58 0.67
N VAL A 37 5.99 -20.37 0.13
CA VAL A 37 7.21 -19.57 0.10
C VAL A 37 6.97 -18.29 0.87
N ILE A 38 7.90 -17.92 1.74
CA ILE A 38 7.90 -16.65 2.47
C ILE A 38 9.10 -15.84 1.99
N ASP A 39 8.83 -14.73 1.32
CA ASP A 39 9.83 -13.70 1.06
C ASP A 39 9.95 -12.84 2.32
N CYS A 40 11.07 -13.00 3.03
CA CYS A 40 11.28 -12.31 4.30
C CYS A 40 12.06 -10.99 4.21
N ARG A 41 12.25 -10.49 2.99
CA ARG A 41 12.86 -9.18 2.73
C ARG A 41 11.83 -8.08 2.94
N SER A 42 12.31 -6.84 2.85
CA SER A 42 11.43 -5.67 2.91
C SER A 42 10.34 -5.71 1.83
N SER A 43 9.18 -5.15 2.16
CA SER A 43 8.07 -5.00 1.21
C SER A 43 8.50 -4.26 -0.06
N ASN A 44 9.49 -3.36 0.02
CA ASN A 44 10.04 -2.67 -1.15
C ASN A 44 10.71 -3.64 -2.13
N HIS A 45 11.52 -4.59 -1.65
CA HIS A 45 12.16 -5.58 -2.51
C HIS A 45 11.17 -6.61 -3.07
N TYR A 46 10.24 -7.05 -2.22
CA TYR A 46 9.11 -7.88 -2.64
C TYR A 46 8.31 -7.20 -3.76
N ASN A 47 8.00 -5.91 -3.60
CA ASN A 47 7.21 -5.14 -4.57
C ASN A 47 7.90 -4.96 -5.92
N GLY A 48 9.23 -5.03 -5.99
CA GLY A 48 9.96 -4.92 -7.26
C GLY A 48 11.31 -4.22 -7.21
N TRP A 49 11.65 -3.54 -6.12
CA TRP A 49 12.95 -2.87 -6.00
C TRP A 49 14.08 -3.90 -5.89
N PRO A 50 15.15 -3.80 -6.71
CA PRO A 50 16.25 -4.75 -6.63
C PRO A 50 17.05 -4.60 -5.32
N GLU A 51 17.75 -5.66 -4.94
CA GLU A 51 18.68 -5.65 -3.80
C GLU A 51 20.13 -5.42 -4.26
N GLY A 52 20.86 -4.56 -3.55
CA GLY A 52 22.27 -4.31 -3.81
C GLY A 52 22.51 -3.89 -5.26
N SER A 53 23.42 -4.59 -5.95
CA SER A 53 23.78 -4.31 -7.34
C SER A 53 22.91 -5.00 -8.38
N ALA A 54 21.82 -5.66 -7.98
CA ALA A 54 20.91 -6.30 -8.93
C ALA A 54 20.18 -5.25 -9.77
N THR A 55 19.85 -5.59 -11.01
CA THR A 55 19.02 -4.75 -11.90
C THR A 55 17.58 -5.24 -12.00
N ILE A 56 17.29 -6.36 -11.36
CA ILE A 56 16.01 -7.06 -11.39
C ILE A 56 15.59 -7.30 -9.93
N GLY A 57 14.41 -6.80 -9.57
CA GLY A 57 13.77 -7.04 -8.28
C GLY A 57 12.35 -7.57 -8.43
N GLY A 58 11.74 -7.94 -7.31
CA GLY A 58 10.51 -8.74 -7.26
C GLY A 58 10.70 -9.99 -6.44
N HIS A 59 9.73 -10.88 -6.44
CA HIS A 59 9.66 -12.06 -5.59
C HIS A 59 9.39 -13.35 -6.38
N TYR A 60 9.63 -14.49 -5.73
CA TYR A 60 9.26 -15.79 -6.29
C TYR A 60 7.74 -15.89 -6.46
N PRO A 61 7.21 -16.47 -7.55
CA PRO A 61 5.77 -16.52 -7.80
C PRO A 61 4.95 -17.10 -6.64
N GLY A 62 3.91 -16.38 -6.23
CA GLY A 62 3.02 -16.76 -5.12
C GLY A 62 3.67 -16.72 -3.73
N ALA A 63 4.83 -16.08 -3.57
CA ALA A 63 5.46 -15.91 -2.26
C ALA A 63 4.65 -14.94 -1.38
N ILE A 64 4.58 -15.24 -0.09
CA ILE A 64 3.97 -14.39 0.93
C ILE A 64 5.05 -13.45 1.47
N ASN A 65 4.79 -12.14 1.52
CA ASN A 65 5.74 -11.20 2.14
C ASN A 65 5.59 -11.14 3.67
N PHE A 66 6.69 -11.42 4.36
CA PHE A 66 6.84 -11.20 5.79
C PHE A 66 8.23 -10.61 6.10
N ASP A 67 8.37 -9.29 6.19
CA ASP A 67 9.68 -8.71 6.51
C ASP A 67 10.16 -9.16 7.90
N SER A 68 11.31 -9.82 7.94
CA SER A 68 11.96 -10.23 9.18
C SER A 68 12.25 -9.09 10.14
N ASP A 69 12.43 -7.85 9.65
CA ASP A 69 12.72 -6.68 10.49
C ASP A 69 11.52 -6.32 11.39
N TRP A 70 10.30 -6.75 11.02
CA TRP A 70 9.11 -6.56 11.86
C TRP A 70 9.22 -7.30 13.20
N LEU A 71 10.01 -8.37 13.29
CA LEU A 71 10.20 -9.13 14.53
C LEU A 71 10.76 -8.28 15.67
N SER A 72 11.50 -7.21 15.37
CA SER A 72 12.02 -6.28 16.38
C SER A 72 10.92 -5.57 17.19
N THR A 73 9.70 -5.50 16.63
CA THR A 73 8.55 -4.82 17.24
C THR A 73 7.38 -5.76 17.51
N LEU A 74 7.41 -6.99 16.99
CA LEU A 74 6.35 -7.98 17.16
C LEU A 74 6.61 -8.89 18.37
N ARG A 75 5.57 -9.07 19.20
CA ARG A 75 5.56 -10.08 20.27
C ARG A 75 5.00 -11.40 19.73
N PRO A 76 5.31 -12.57 20.32
CA PRO A 76 4.92 -13.87 19.75
C PRO A 76 3.41 -14.05 19.44
N PRO A 77 2.46 -13.64 20.31
CA PRO A 77 1.03 -13.75 19.97
C PRO A 77 0.61 -12.88 18.77
N HIS A 78 1.31 -11.76 18.54
CA HIS A 78 1.06 -10.90 17.38
C HIS A 78 1.70 -11.50 16.10
N LEU A 79 2.81 -12.22 16.24
CA LEU A 79 3.44 -12.94 15.12
C LEU A 79 2.49 -14.00 14.55
N GLU A 80 1.92 -14.85 15.41
CA GLU A 80 0.97 -15.89 14.96
C GLU A 80 -0.23 -15.28 14.23
N HIS A 81 -0.84 -14.26 14.82
CA HIS A 81 -1.99 -13.57 14.23
C HIS A 81 -1.64 -12.93 12.87
N LEU A 82 -0.46 -12.29 12.76
CA LEU A 82 -0.01 -11.68 11.52
C LEU A 82 0.23 -12.72 10.41
N LEU A 83 0.85 -13.85 10.75
CA LEU A 83 1.06 -14.95 9.80
C LEU A 83 -0.28 -15.54 9.32
N GLN A 84 -1.21 -15.78 10.24
CA GLN A 84 -2.56 -16.27 9.88
C GLN A 84 -3.31 -15.28 8.99
N HIS A 85 -3.26 -13.98 9.31
CA HIS A 85 -3.87 -12.93 8.49
C HIS A 85 -3.25 -12.84 7.09
N LYS A 86 -1.95 -13.10 6.96
CA LYS A 86 -1.24 -13.21 5.68
C LYS A 86 -1.45 -14.55 4.96
N GLY A 87 -2.31 -15.43 5.50
CA GLY A 87 -2.67 -16.70 4.87
C GLY A 87 -1.66 -17.84 5.07
N VAL A 88 -0.63 -17.64 5.90
CA VAL A 88 0.40 -18.65 6.19
C VAL A 88 -0.23 -19.88 6.83
N LYS A 89 0.07 -21.07 6.30
CA LYS A 89 -0.38 -22.36 6.85
C LYS A 89 0.75 -22.96 7.67
N PHE A 90 0.48 -23.26 8.94
CA PHE A 90 1.50 -23.64 9.92
C PHE A 90 1.97 -25.09 9.75
N ASP A 91 1.12 -25.93 9.16
CA ASP A 91 1.38 -27.34 8.83
C ASP A 91 2.01 -27.53 7.44
N LYS A 92 2.03 -26.47 6.61
CA LYS A 92 2.53 -26.54 5.24
C LYS A 92 4.05 -26.41 5.19
N LYS A 93 4.64 -27.18 4.28
CA LYS A 93 6.08 -27.11 3.98
C LYS A 93 6.47 -25.70 3.55
N THR A 94 7.35 -25.06 4.29
CA THR A 94 7.66 -23.64 4.14
C THR A 94 9.11 -23.41 3.72
N PHE A 95 9.31 -22.54 2.73
CA PHE A 95 10.63 -22.08 2.29
C PHE A 95 10.78 -20.58 2.51
N LEU A 96 11.86 -20.16 3.17
CA LEU A 96 12.16 -18.77 3.50
C LEU A 96 13.31 -18.24 2.65
N TYR A 97 13.28 -16.96 2.27
CA TYR A 97 14.47 -16.27 1.74
C TYR A 97 14.50 -14.78 2.09
N CYS A 98 15.61 -14.30 2.66
CA CYS A 98 15.87 -12.86 2.90
C CYS A 98 17.32 -12.54 3.32
N GLY A 99 18.27 -13.34 2.85
CA GLY A 99 19.64 -13.36 3.35
C GLY A 99 19.79 -14.25 4.59
N PRO A 100 20.98 -14.82 4.82
CA PRO A 100 21.17 -15.92 5.77
C PRO A 100 20.87 -15.55 7.22
N GLU A 101 21.28 -14.35 7.67
CA GLU A 101 21.09 -13.93 9.07
C GLU A 101 19.62 -13.65 9.39
N LYS A 102 18.94 -12.87 8.53
CA LYS A 102 17.52 -12.57 8.66
C LYS A 102 16.65 -13.83 8.58
N ALA A 103 16.95 -14.71 7.62
CA ALA A 103 16.24 -15.97 7.46
C ALA A 103 16.42 -16.88 8.68
N LYS A 104 17.61 -16.93 9.28
CA LYS A 104 17.88 -17.70 10.50
C LYS A 104 17.04 -17.21 11.68
N VAL A 105 17.02 -15.89 11.92
CA VAL A 105 16.23 -15.30 13.02
C VAL A 105 14.75 -15.59 12.85
N LEU A 106 14.20 -15.39 11.64
CA LEU A 106 12.80 -15.72 11.37
C LEU A 106 12.54 -17.22 11.55
N ASN A 107 13.43 -18.07 11.05
CA ASN A 107 13.29 -19.52 11.17
C ASN A 107 13.17 -19.96 12.64
N GLU A 108 14.02 -19.43 13.53
CA GLU A 108 13.97 -19.72 14.98
C GLU A 108 12.63 -19.28 15.59
N GLN A 109 12.10 -18.11 15.20
CA GLN A 109 10.79 -17.64 15.67
C GLN A 109 9.64 -18.52 15.16
N LEU A 110 9.66 -18.94 13.89
CA LEU A 110 8.65 -19.82 13.31
C LEU A 110 8.62 -21.18 14.00
N HIS A 111 9.78 -21.77 14.33
CA HIS A 111 9.86 -23.00 15.11
C HIS A 111 9.26 -22.83 16.51
N SER A 112 9.49 -21.67 17.15
CA SER A 112 8.96 -21.41 18.50
C SER A 112 7.42 -21.39 18.58
N ILE A 113 6.75 -21.15 17.45
CA ILE A 113 5.28 -21.12 17.31
C ILE A 113 4.73 -22.38 16.59
N GLY A 114 5.54 -23.45 16.49
CA GLY A 114 5.12 -24.76 16.00
C GLY A 114 5.19 -24.97 14.49
N MET A 115 5.89 -24.10 13.75
CA MET A 115 6.21 -24.35 12.33
C MET A 115 7.54 -25.09 12.23
N ASP A 116 7.51 -26.42 12.28
CA ASP A 116 8.72 -27.27 12.28
C ASP A 116 9.24 -27.62 10.87
N ASN A 117 8.43 -27.44 9.82
CA ASN A 117 8.78 -27.80 8.44
C ASN A 117 9.21 -26.58 7.62
N VAL A 118 10.29 -25.95 8.07
CA VAL A 118 10.79 -24.69 7.50
C VAL A 118 12.23 -24.86 7.00
N ALA A 119 12.46 -24.52 5.73
CA ALA A 119 13.77 -24.55 5.09
C ALA A 119 14.16 -23.16 4.57
N VAL A 120 15.46 -22.88 4.48
CA VAL A 120 15.99 -21.58 4.00
C VAL A 120 16.61 -21.76 2.62
N ILE A 121 16.22 -20.89 1.69
CA ILE A 121 16.88 -20.72 0.39
C ILE A 121 17.90 -19.61 0.51
N THR A 122 19.16 -19.91 0.22
CA THR A 122 20.28 -18.96 0.31
C THR A 122 20.65 -18.33 -1.03
N GLN A 123 20.12 -18.88 -2.13
CA GLN A 123 20.22 -18.27 -3.46
C GLN A 123 19.58 -16.87 -3.44
N LYS A 124 20.19 -15.89 -4.11
CA LYS A 124 19.54 -14.59 -4.32
C LYS A 124 18.44 -14.74 -5.35
N ILE A 125 17.30 -14.07 -5.15
CA ILE A 125 16.20 -14.13 -6.12
C ILE A 125 16.61 -13.59 -7.50
N SER A 126 17.59 -12.69 -7.57
CA SER A 126 18.17 -12.19 -8.82
C SER A 126 18.87 -13.28 -9.64
N ASP A 127 19.26 -14.39 -9.01
CA ASP A 127 19.95 -15.50 -9.65
C ASP A 127 18.97 -16.61 -10.10
N TYR A 128 17.68 -16.48 -9.77
CA TYR A 128 16.64 -17.39 -10.23
C TYR A 128 16.39 -17.20 -11.73
N LYS A 129 16.28 -18.31 -12.47
CA LYS A 129 16.13 -18.31 -13.93
C LYS A 129 14.68 -18.29 -14.41
N GLY A 130 13.73 -18.52 -13.51
CA GLY A 130 12.31 -18.49 -13.82
C GLY A 130 11.72 -17.08 -13.78
N GLU A 131 10.40 -17.01 -13.90
CA GLU A 131 9.68 -15.73 -13.80
C GLU A 131 9.65 -15.25 -12.35
N ILE A 132 9.75 -13.93 -12.19
CA ILE A 132 9.57 -13.27 -10.89
C ILE A 132 8.39 -12.31 -10.96
N GLU A 133 7.63 -12.26 -9.88
CA GLU A 133 6.47 -11.38 -9.74
C GLU A 133 6.88 -10.05 -9.12
N ARG A 134 6.21 -8.96 -9.52
CA ARG A 134 6.43 -7.60 -9.00
C ARG A 134 5.24 -6.70 -9.33
N LEU A 135 5.09 -5.60 -8.58
CA LEU A 135 4.07 -4.60 -8.91
C LEU A 135 4.39 -3.94 -10.27
N PRO A 136 3.41 -3.76 -11.17
CA PRO A 136 3.65 -3.15 -12.48
C PRO A 136 4.26 -1.75 -12.44
N LYS A 137 3.98 -0.96 -11.40
CA LYS A 137 4.55 0.38 -11.21
C LYS A 137 5.23 0.56 -9.85
N PHE A 138 5.96 -0.47 -9.39
CA PHE A 138 6.66 -0.45 -8.09
C PHE A 138 7.54 0.80 -7.89
N GLN A 139 8.13 1.35 -8.95
CA GLN A 139 8.97 2.54 -8.93
C GLN A 139 8.24 3.82 -8.48
N LYS A 140 6.91 3.81 -8.45
CA LYS A 140 6.09 4.92 -7.96
C LYS A 140 5.89 4.87 -6.43
N LEU A 141 6.19 3.73 -5.80
CA LEU A 141 6.18 3.56 -4.35
C LEU A 141 7.63 3.33 -3.89
N VAL A 142 8.31 4.42 -3.51
CA VAL A 142 9.77 4.43 -3.30
C VAL A 142 10.14 4.02 -1.88
N SER A 143 11.32 3.42 -1.72
CA SER A 143 11.90 3.11 -0.41
C SER A 143 12.64 4.32 0.17
N PRO A 144 12.84 4.38 1.49
CA PRO A 144 13.69 5.41 2.10
C PRO A 144 15.15 5.31 1.62
N GLU A 145 15.66 4.10 1.39
CA GLU A 145 17.01 3.88 0.84
C GLU A 145 17.17 4.48 -0.56
N TRP A 146 16.22 4.24 -1.46
CA TRP A 146 16.26 4.82 -2.80
C TRP A 146 16.20 6.34 -2.74
N LEU A 147 15.37 6.91 -1.87
CA LEU A 147 15.22 8.35 -1.75
C LEU A 147 16.50 9.00 -1.21
N GLU A 148 17.17 8.35 -0.25
CA GLU A 148 18.45 8.82 0.29
C GLU A 148 19.54 8.84 -0.80
N GLN A 149 19.64 7.78 -1.60
CA GLN A 149 20.56 7.72 -2.76
C GLN A 149 20.29 8.86 -3.75
N VAL A 150 19.01 9.13 -4.06
CA VAL A 150 18.62 10.24 -4.96
C VAL A 150 18.98 11.60 -4.37
N ILE A 151 18.76 11.82 -3.07
CA ILE A 151 19.12 13.07 -2.39
C ILE A 151 20.63 13.29 -2.40
N ASN A 152 21.42 12.22 -2.23
CA ASN A 152 22.88 12.27 -2.26
C ASN A 152 23.46 12.36 -3.68
N GLY A 153 22.63 12.30 -4.72
CA GLY A 153 23.07 12.34 -6.12
C GLY A 153 23.77 11.07 -6.58
N GLU A 154 23.50 9.93 -5.93
CA GLU A 154 24.02 8.63 -6.33
C GLU A 154 23.35 8.13 -7.63
N ASN A 155 24.09 7.33 -8.39
CA ASN A 155 23.55 6.70 -9.59
C ASN A 155 22.72 5.47 -9.20
N THR A 156 21.41 5.68 -8.99
CA THR A 156 20.44 4.62 -8.65
C THR A 156 19.41 4.42 -9.76
N LEU A 157 18.84 3.21 -9.82
CA LEU A 157 17.82 2.88 -10.81
C LEU A 157 16.59 3.76 -10.62
N TYR A 158 15.98 4.18 -11.73
CA TYR A 158 14.80 5.04 -11.74
C TYR A 158 15.02 6.43 -11.10
N ALA A 159 16.27 6.89 -10.97
CA ALA A 159 16.59 8.25 -10.55
C ALA A 159 15.92 9.28 -11.49
N PRO A 160 15.43 10.42 -10.97
CA PRO A 160 14.82 11.48 -11.77
C PRO A 160 15.81 12.12 -12.77
N GLU A 161 15.47 12.16 -14.06
CA GLU A 161 16.35 12.73 -15.11
C GLU A 161 16.31 14.27 -15.17
N LYS A 162 15.15 14.87 -14.87
CA LYS A 162 14.89 16.32 -15.00
C LYS A 162 14.83 17.04 -13.66
N GLY A 163 15.44 16.44 -12.63
CA GLY A 163 15.37 16.91 -11.25
C GLY A 163 14.09 16.45 -10.54
N PHE A 164 14.05 16.72 -9.23
CA PHE A 164 12.97 16.26 -8.36
C PHE A 164 12.61 17.25 -7.26
N LYS A 165 11.46 17.01 -6.65
CA LYS A 165 11.01 17.66 -5.41
C LYS A 165 10.60 16.59 -4.41
N VAL A 166 11.01 16.74 -3.16
CA VAL A 166 10.46 15.99 -2.03
C VAL A 166 9.51 16.93 -1.30
N VAL A 167 8.30 16.46 -0.95
CA VAL A 167 7.29 17.30 -0.31
C VAL A 167 6.67 16.56 0.87
N GLU A 168 6.85 17.10 2.08
CA GLU A 168 6.10 16.68 3.25
C GLU A 168 4.70 17.29 3.21
N VAL A 169 3.68 16.45 3.40
CA VAL A 169 2.28 16.88 3.40
C VAL A 169 1.66 16.61 4.76
N ALA A 170 1.01 17.62 5.33
CA ALA A 170 0.25 17.49 6.56
C ALA A 170 -0.87 18.53 6.64
N TRP A 171 -1.83 18.29 7.53
CA TRP A 171 -2.87 19.25 7.84
C TRP A 171 -2.33 20.37 8.72
N GLY A 172 -2.55 21.62 8.29
CA GLY A 172 -2.21 22.82 9.05
C GLY A 172 -0.77 23.30 8.88
N PRO A 173 -0.31 24.23 9.75
CA PRO A 173 1.03 24.80 9.67
C PRO A 173 2.14 23.76 9.98
N PRO A 174 3.39 23.98 9.51
CA PRO A 174 4.50 23.01 9.51
C PRO A 174 5.13 22.73 10.88
N THR A 175 4.34 22.31 11.87
CA THR A 175 4.80 22.17 13.26
C THR A 175 5.89 21.11 13.45
N LYS A 176 5.62 19.84 13.11
CA LYS A 176 6.60 18.74 13.23
C LYS A 176 7.70 18.84 12.18
N TYR A 177 7.36 19.28 10.97
CA TYR A 177 8.30 19.51 9.88
C TYR A 177 9.42 20.48 10.26
N LEU A 178 9.10 21.60 10.92
CA LEU A 178 10.11 22.59 11.35
C LEU A 178 11.14 22.03 12.35
N ALA A 179 10.79 20.97 13.08
CA ALA A 179 11.70 20.31 14.01
C ALA A 179 12.61 19.29 13.30
N ALA A 180 12.04 18.48 12.39
CA ALA A 180 12.76 17.50 11.61
C ALA A 180 11.92 17.07 10.39
N HIS A 181 12.52 17.07 9.21
CA HIS A 181 11.97 16.57 7.96
C HIS A 181 13.07 15.93 7.09
N ILE A 182 12.70 15.26 6.00
CA ILE A 182 13.65 14.68 5.03
C ILE A 182 14.46 15.82 4.38
N PRO A 183 15.80 15.72 4.28
CA PRO A 183 16.63 16.80 3.74
C PRO A 183 16.15 17.33 2.38
N GLY A 184 16.09 18.66 2.26
CA GLY A 184 15.62 19.37 1.07
C GLY A 184 14.12 19.28 0.80
N ALA A 185 13.33 18.59 1.63
CA ALA A 185 11.89 18.47 1.43
C ALA A 185 11.19 19.81 1.66
N LEU A 186 10.25 20.15 0.79
CA LEU A 186 9.31 21.26 0.95
C LEU A 186 8.15 20.85 1.86
N TYR A 187 7.33 21.82 2.26
CA TYR A 187 6.10 21.58 3.01
C TYR A 187 4.87 21.99 2.22
N LEU A 188 3.82 21.16 2.26
CA LEU A 188 2.50 21.45 1.71
C LEU A 188 1.44 21.26 2.79
N ASN A 189 0.70 22.32 3.09
CA ASN A 189 -0.50 22.24 3.91
C ASN A 189 -1.67 21.72 3.05
N THR A 190 -2.38 20.70 3.51
CA THR A 190 -3.56 20.21 2.78
C THR A 190 -4.62 21.28 2.57
N ASN A 191 -4.75 22.27 3.48
CA ASN A 191 -5.68 23.39 3.28
C ASN A 191 -5.40 24.27 2.04
N ASP A 192 -4.23 24.14 1.42
CA ASP A 192 -3.92 24.86 0.19
C ASP A 192 -4.47 24.16 -1.07
N ILE A 193 -4.77 22.84 -0.98
CA ILE A 193 -5.22 22.00 -2.09
C ILE A 193 -6.65 21.49 -1.95
N GLU A 194 -7.28 21.64 -0.78
CA GLU A 194 -8.67 21.29 -0.53
C GLU A 194 -9.37 22.31 0.38
N SER A 195 -10.69 22.48 0.22
CA SER A 195 -11.41 23.55 0.90
C SER A 195 -12.85 23.19 1.28
N GLU A 196 -13.37 23.92 2.26
CA GLU A 196 -14.81 23.98 2.56
C GLU A 196 -15.65 24.39 1.32
N PRO A 197 -16.94 24.04 1.26
CA PRO A 197 -17.72 23.37 2.30
C PRO A 197 -17.60 21.84 2.33
N TRP A 198 -17.06 21.22 1.27
CA TRP A 198 -17.07 19.76 1.12
C TRP A 198 -15.72 19.08 1.33
N TRP A 199 -14.65 19.85 1.52
CA TRP A 199 -13.26 19.35 1.55
C TRP A 199 -12.82 18.71 0.21
N ASN A 200 -13.44 19.13 -0.89
CA ASN A 200 -13.01 18.78 -2.25
C ASN A 200 -11.74 19.55 -2.62
N ARG A 201 -11.09 19.14 -3.70
CA ARG A 201 -9.96 19.89 -4.28
C ARG A 201 -10.34 21.36 -4.54
N VAL A 202 -9.37 22.27 -4.36
CA VAL A 202 -9.53 23.67 -4.75
C VAL A 202 -9.68 23.80 -6.28
N ASP A 203 -10.14 24.96 -6.75
CA ASP A 203 -10.23 25.22 -8.19
C ASP A 203 -8.86 25.24 -8.88
N ASP A 204 -8.88 25.03 -10.20
CA ASP A 204 -7.67 24.88 -11.01
C ASP A 204 -6.72 26.07 -10.96
N LYS A 205 -7.23 27.30 -10.76
CA LYS A 205 -6.39 28.49 -10.65
C LYS A 205 -5.65 28.47 -9.33
N LYS A 206 -6.35 28.17 -8.23
CA LYS A 206 -5.71 28.04 -6.92
C LYS A 206 -4.70 26.91 -6.91
N LEU A 207 -5.03 25.77 -7.52
CA LEU A 207 -4.12 24.64 -7.65
C LEU A 207 -2.86 25.01 -8.45
N ALA A 208 -3.00 25.76 -9.54
CA ALA A 208 -1.86 26.26 -10.31
C ALA A 208 -0.93 27.17 -9.48
N GLU A 209 -1.46 28.00 -8.58
CA GLU A 209 -0.66 28.81 -7.65
C GLU A 209 0.14 27.93 -6.68
N VAL A 210 -0.49 26.88 -6.12
CA VAL A 210 0.18 25.94 -5.20
C VAL A 210 1.33 25.22 -5.91
N ILE A 211 1.07 24.68 -7.11
CA ILE A 211 2.07 23.97 -7.92
C ILE A 211 3.24 24.89 -8.25
N LYS A 212 2.97 26.14 -8.63
CA LYS A 212 3.99 27.16 -8.88
C LYS A 212 4.82 27.46 -7.64
N ASN A 213 4.20 27.60 -6.47
CA ASN A 213 4.90 27.89 -5.21
C ASN A 213 5.78 26.72 -4.73
N LEU A 214 5.45 25.50 -5.11
CA LEU A 214 6.30 24.31 -4.91
C LEU A 214 7.41 24.19 -5.96
N GLY A 215 7.41 25.04 -7.00
CA GLY A 215 8.38 25.02 -8.08
C GLY A 215 8.31 23.73 -8.91
N ILE A 216 7.10 23.27 -9.21
CA ILE A 216 6.83 22.02 -9.93
C ILE A 216 6.40 22.33 -11.37
N SER A 217 7.08 21.74 -12.35
CA SER A 217 6.62 21.62 -13.75
C SER A 217 5.92 20.28 -13.98
N TYR A 218 5.21 20.13 -15.11
CA TYR A 218 4.54 18.87 -15.47
C TYR A 218 5.50 17.67 -15.54
N ASP A 219 6.77 17.89 -15.87
CA ASP A 219 7.82 16.87 -16.02
C ASP A 219 8.80 16.80 -14.83
N THR A 220 8.54 17.54 -13.75
CA THR A 220 9.28 17.39 -12.49
C THR A 220 8.87 16.08 -11.81
N THR A 221 9.83 15.28 -11.33
CA THR A 221 9.49 14.15 -10.45
C THR A 221 9.17 14.66 -9.05
N VAL A 222 8.01 14.30 -8.50
CA VAL A 222 7.58 14.74 -7.16
C VAL A 222 7.37 13.54 -6.26
N ILE A 223 8.12 13.48 -5.16
CA ILE A 223 8.04 12.44 -4.14
C ILE A 223 7.32 13.02 -2.92
N PHE A 224 6.12 12.50 -2.65
CA PHE A 224 5.32 12.90 -1.49
C PHE A 224 5.52 11.94 -0.32
N TYR A 225 5.50 12.49 0.89
CA TYR A 225 5.42 11.73 2.13
C TYR A 225 4.70 12.52 3.21
N GLY A 226 4.19 11.85 4.23
CA GLY A 226 3.53 12.49 5.35
C GLY A 226 3.86 11.82 6.68
N ARG A 227 3.57 12.51 7.78
CA ARG A 227 3.46 11.87 9.11
C ARG A 227 2.25 10.94 9.17
N ASP A 228 1.19 11.33 8.48
CA ASP A 228 0.10 10.48 8.04
C ASP A 228 0.18 10.42 6.51
N ASN A 229 0.42 9.22 5.97
CA ASN A 229 0.64 9.05 4.54
C ASN A 229 -0.66 9.24 3.70
N THR A 230 -1.84 9.25 4.33
CA THR A 230 -3.09 9.58 3.62
C THR A 230 -3.09 11.03 3.13
N ALA A 231 -2.46 11.96 3.86
CA ALA A 231 -2.29 13.36 3.45
C ALA A 231 -1.37 13.46 2.22
N ALA A 232 -0.27 12.71 2.22
CA ALA A 232 0.67 12.65 1.10
C ALA A 232 0.01 12.07 -0.15
N ALA A 233 -0.77 11.00 0.01
CA ALA A 233 -1.50 10.40 -1.09
C ALA A 233 -2.61 11.32 -1.64
N ARG A 234 -3.28 12.09 -0.77
CA ARG A 234 -4.24 13.13 -1.17
C ARG A 234 -3.59 14.17 -2.10
N ALA A 235 -2.43 14.69 -1.71
CA ALA A 235 -1.66 15.59 -2.56
C ALA A 235 -1.19 14.89 -3.85
N ALA A 236 -0.69 13.66 -3.77
CA ALA A 236 -0.26 12.90 -4.93
C ALA A 236 -1.39 12.74 -5.97
N ASN A 237 -2.59 12.36 -5.54
CA ASN A 237 -3.76 12.22 -6.43
C ASN A 237 -4.14 13.57 -7.09
N ILE A 238 -4.14 14.68 -6.33
CA ILE A 238 -4.42 16.02 -6.86
C ILE A 238 -3.33 16.48 -7.84
N MET A 239 -2.05 16.19 -7.59
CA MET A 239 -0.97 16.52 -8.53
C MET A 239 -1.03 15.67 -9.81
N MET A 240 -1.42 14.39 -9.70
CA MET A 240 -1.68 13.55 -10.86
C MET A 240 -2.84 14.11 -11.69
N TYR A 241 -3.94 14.54 -11.05
CA TYR A 241 -5.07 15.22 -11.68
C TYR A 241 -4.64 16.51 -12.40
N ALA A 242 -3.81 17.32 -11.75
CA ALA A 242 -3.27 18.54 -12.33
C ALA A 242 -2.45 18.25 -13.61
N GLY A 243 -1.70 17.15 -13.63
CA GLY A 243 -0.96 16.68 -14.80
C GLY A 243 0.52 16.43 -14.59
N VAL A 244 0.99 16.31 -13.33
CA VAL A 244 2.38 15.92 -13.04
C VAL A 244 2.61 14.49 -13.53
N GLU A 245 3.59 14.28 -14.39
CA GLU A 245 3.83 12.98 -15.07
C GLU A 245 4.47 11.93 -14.15
N ASP A 246 5.39 12.34 -13.28
CA ASP A 246 6.07 11.45 -12.34
C ASP A 246 5.80 11.83 -10.88
N VAL A 247 4.69 11.30 -10.37
CA VAL A 247 4.33 11.37 -8.94
C VAL A 247 4.68 10.05 -8.25
N ARG A 248 5.38 10.14 -7.12
CA ARG A 248 5.79 9.01 -6.29
C ARG A 248 5.37 9.21 -4.83
N LEU A 249 5.18 8.12 -4.09
CA LEU A 249 4.97 8.13 -2.64
C LEU A 249 6.10 7.40 -1.92
N LEU A 250 6.57 7.95 -0.81
CA LEU A 250 7.46 7.23 0.11
C LEU A 250 6.67 6.14 0.85
N ASN A 251 7.04 4.89 0.63
CA ASN A 251 6.39 3.74 1.25
C ASN A 251 6.60 3.77 2.78
N GLY A 252 5.52 3.76 3.56
CA GLY A 252 5.58 3.95 5.02
C GLY A 252 5.77 5.39 5.50
N GLY A 253 5.80 6.37 4.58
CA GLY A 253 5.88 7.79 4.89
C GLY A 253 7.07 8.17 5.76
N TRP A 254 6.90 9.15 6.65
CA TRP A 254 7.96 9.62 7.54
C TRP A 254 8.57 8.53 8.44
N LYS A 255 7.73 7.61 8.92
CA LYS A 255 8.14 6.57 9.87
C LYS A 255 9.19 5.67 9.24
N SER A 256 9.06 5.33 7.95
CA SER A 256 10.05 4.51 7.26
C SER A 256 11.41 5.21 7.12
N TRP A 257 11.42 6.53 6.86
CA TRP A 257 12.66 7.32 6.84
C TRP A 257 13.40 7.30 8.18
N VAL A 258 12.67 7.56 9.27
CA VAL A 258 13.26 7.58 10.63
C VAL A 258 13.70 6.18 11.07
N ASN A 259 12.92 5.14 10.78
CA ASN A 259 13.27 3.77 11.11
C ASN A 259 14.51 3.29 10.36
N ALA A 260 14.75 3.79 9.15
CA ALA A 260 15.97 3.53 8.40
C ALA A 260 17.21 4.27 8.94
N GLY A 261 17.03 5.17 9.92
CA GLY A 261 18.13 5.87 10.59
C GLY A 261 18.78 6.99 9.76
N TYR A 262 18.12 7.44 8.70
CA TYR A 262 18.64 8.51 7.85
C TYR A 262 18.55 9.89 8.53
N ILE A 263 19.45 10.79 8.11
CA ILE A 263 19.54 12.14 8.68
C ILE A 263 18.27 12.96 8.38
N THR A 264 18.03 13.98 9.19
CA THR A 264 16.89 14.89 9.06
C THR A 264 17.37 16.33 9.09
N GLU A 265 16.61 17.22 8.45
CA GLU A 265 16.84 18.66 8.42
C GLU A 265 15.76 19.39 9.27
N PRO A 266 16.11 20.46 10.01
CA PRO A 266 15.15 21.35 10.65
C PRO A 266 14.83 22.60 9.79
N MET A 267 13.93 23.46 10.28
CA MET A 267 13.56 24.75 9.65
C MET A 267 12.77 24.62 8.34
N LEU A 268 12.50 25.75 7.67
CA LEU A 268 11.66 25.78 6.46
C LEU A 268 12.51 25.77 5.19
N ASN A 269 12.22 24.84 4.29
CA ASN A 269 12.69 24.90 2.92
C ASN A 269 11.69 25.62 2.01
N SER A 270 12.20 26.34 1.01
CA SER A 270 11.40 27.06 0.03
C SER A 270 11.86 26.75 -1.39
N ALA A 271 10.92 26.61 -2.32
CA ALA A 271 11.23 26.44 -3.74
C ALA A 271 11.44 27.80 -4.44
N SER A 272 12.08 27.76 -5.62
CA SER A 272 12.05 28.87 -6.56
C SER A 272 10.66 28.92 -7.22
N ALA A 273 9.92 30.02 -7.01
CA ALA A 273 8.55 30.19 -7.48
C ALA A 273 8.42 30.55 -8.99
N ASN A 274 9.51 30.49 -9.76
CA ASN A 274 9.57 30.94 -11.16
C ASN A 274 9.46 29.78 -12.18
N VAL A 275 8.89 28.64 -11.78
CA VAL A 275 8.67 27.50 -12.67
C VAL A 275 7.28 27.59 -13.29
N GLU A 276 7.19 27.60 -14.61
CA GLU A 276 5.92 27.44 -15.31
C GLU A 276 5.54 25.96 -15.35
N PHE A 277 4.25 25.66 -15.14
CA PHE A 277 3.80 24.27 -15.12
C PHE A 277 3.97 23.59 -16.49
N GLY A 278 3.77 24.32 -17.59
CA GLY A 278 4.02 23.85 -18.96
C GLY A 278 2.88 23.05 -19.62
N ARG A 279 1.73 22.87 -18.97
CA ARG A 279 0.50 22.25 -19.52
C ARG A 279 -0.78 22.86 -18.94
N PRO A 280 -1.97 22.59 -19.50
CA PRO A 280 -3.24 22.96 -18.87
C PRO A 280 -3.42 22.24 -17.52
N ILE A 281 -4.04 22.93 -16.56
CA ILE A 281 -4.48 22.33 -15.29
C ILE A 281 -6.02 22.35 -15.29
N PRO A 282 -6.69 21.20 -15.14
CA PRO A 282 -6.12 19.85 -15.06
C PRO A 282 -5.77 19.28 -16.45
N SER A 283 -4.70 18.50 -16.53
CA SER A 283 -4.42 17.65 -17.70
C SER A 283 -5.02 16.24 -17.59
N ARG A 284 -5.41 15.81 -16.38
CA ARG A 284 -5.96 14.47 -16.10
C ARG A 284 -7.27 14.55 -15.30
N PRO A 285 -8.32 15.18 -15.86
CA PRO A 285 -9.59 15.34 -15.18
C PRO A 285 -10.28 14.00 -14.87
N ASP A 286 -9.89 12.91 -15.53
CA ASP A 286 -10.41 11.56 -15.31
C ASP A 286 -10.03 10.96 -13.95
N LEU A 287 -8.97 11.46 -13.29
CA LEU A 287 -8.46 10.89 -12.05
C LEU A 287 -9.21 11.33 -10.79
N ILE A 288 -9.99 12.41 -10.88
CA ILE A 288 -10.87 12.88 -9.80
C ILE A 288 -12.24 13.15 -10.40
N ILE A 289 -13.26 12.51 -9.86
CA ILE A 289 -14.64 12.62 -10.34
C ILE A 289 -15.53 13.25 -9.28
N ASP A 290 -16.66 13.81 -9.72
CA ASP A 290 -17.64 14.46 -8.86
C ASP A 290 -18.95 13.64 -8.80
N VAL A 291 -19.99 14.16 -8.13
CA VAL A 291 -21.25 13.41 -7.88
C VAL A 291 -21.92 12.84 -9.14
N PRO A 292 -22.03 13.57 -10.28
CA PRO A 292 -22.65 13.03 -11.49
C PRO A 292 -21.95 11.78 -12.05
N GLU A 293 -20.62 11.79 -12.08
CA GLU A 293 -19.81 10.65 -12.53
C GLU A 293 -19.90 9.48 -11.55
N ALA A 294 -19.93 9.75 -10.24
CA ALA A 294 -20.16 8.71 -9.23
C ALA A 294 -21.54 8.03 -9.43
N LYS A 295 -22.58 8.79 -9.77
CA LYS A 295 -23.90 8.24 -10.16
C LYS A 295 -23.81 7.37 -11.43
N ASN A 296 -23.01 7.77 -12.42
CA ASN A 296 -22.78 6.99 -13.63
C ASN A 296 -22.03 5.67 -13.37
N ILE A 297 -21.16 5.62 -12.35
CA ILE A 297 -20.51 4.37 -11.90
C ILE A 297 -21.56 3.43 -11.30
N LEU A 298 -22.42 3.94 -10.42
CA LEU A 298 -23.48 3.15 -9.78
C LEU A 298 -24.53 2.60 -10.76
N ALA A 299 -24.69 3.24 -11.93
CA ALA A 299 -25.62 2.80 -12.96
C ALA A 299 -25.20 1.49 -13.67
N ASP A 300 -23.94 1.07 -13.56
CA ASP A 300 -23.42 -0.15 -14.19
C ASP A 300 -22.55 -0.97 -13.21
N PRO A 301 -23.15 -1.58 -12.17
CA PRO A 301 -22.41 -2.29 -11.12
C PRO A 301 -21.73 -3.59 -11.60
N LYS A 302 -22.03 -4.04 -12.83
CA LYS A 302 -21.42 -5.23 -13.47
C LYS A 302 -20.05 -4.94 -14.04
N HIS A 303 -19.78 -3.71 -14.47
CA HIS A 303 -18.52 -3.32 -15.09
C HIS A 303 -17.84 -2.16 -14.35
N LYS A 304 -18.51 -1.57 -13.36
CA LYS A 304 -18.03 -0.43 -12.60
C LYS A 304 -18.23 -0.65 -11.11
N SER A 305 -17.37 -0.01 -10.31
CA SER A 305 -17.37 -0.14 -8.86
C SER A 305 -17.14 1.21 -8.21
N LEU A 306 -18.14 1.71 -7.48
CA LEU A 306 -17.93 2.80 -6.52
C LEU A 306 -17.52 2.15 -5.20
N VAL A 307 -16.29 2.39 -4.76
CA VAL A 307 -15.63 1.65 -3.69
C VAL A 307 -15.49 2.51 -2.44
N SER A 308 -16.14 2.09 -1.35
CA SER A 308 -16.09 2.77 -0.06
C SER A 308 -14.87 2.34 0.74
N ILE A 309 -13.87 3.21 0.83
CA ILE A 309 -12.70 3.09 1.70
C ILE A 309 -13.03 3.73 3.06
N ARG A 310 -13.97 3.11 3.76
CA ARG A 310 -14.45 3.53 5.08
C ARG A 310 -14.49 2.32 6.00
N THR A 311 -14.43 2.53 7.31
CA THR A 311 -14.52 1.41 8.26
C THR A 311 -15.85 0.67 8.13
N TRP A 312 -15.91 -0.57 8.64
CA TRP A 312 -17.17 -1.32 8.65
C TRP A 312 -18.29 -0.56 9.35
N ASP A 313 -18.00 0.00 10.53
CA ASP A 313 -18.97 0.74 11.34
C ASP A 313 -19.46 2.04 10.67
N GLU A 314 -18.61 2.69 9.86
CA GLU A 314 -19.03 3.78 8.98
C GLU A 314 -19.97 3.29 7.87
N TYR A 315 -19.60 2.19 7.21
CA TYR A 315 -20.29 1.65 6.03
C TYR A 315 -21.68 1.09 6.34
N ILE A 316 -21.87 0.48 7.52
CA ILE A 316 -23.19 0.02 7.99
C ILE A 316 -23.99 1.12 8.70
N GLY A 317 -23.39 2.30 8.92
CA GLY A 317 -24.07 3.48 9.47
C GLY A 317 -24.19 3.53 10.99
N LYS A 318 -23.34 2.84 11.75
CA LYS A 318 -23.25 3.00 13.22
C LYS A 318 -22.65 4.36 13.59
N THR A 319 -21.67 4.81 12.81
CA THR A 319 -21.02 6.12 12.95
C THR A 319 -20.92 6.81 11.58
N SER A 320 -20.79 8.14 11.57
CA SER A 320 -20.39 8.85 10.35
C SER A 320 -18.87 8.77 10.13
N GLY A 321 -18.11 8.55 11.20
CA GLY A 321 -16.65 8.61 11.24
C GLY A 321 -16.10 9.98 11.65
N TYR A 322 -16.89 11.05 11.50
CA TYR A 322 -16.41 12.42 11.58
C TYR A 322 -17.33 13.30 12.43
N LYS A 323 -16.76 14.15 13.28
CA LYS A 323 -17.55 15.08 14.12
C LYS A 323 -18.35 16.10 13.29
N TYR A 324 -17.85 16.47 12.11
CA TYR A 324 -18.45 17.47 11.23
C TYR A 324 -19.43 16.88 10.19
N ILE A 325 -19.49 15.55 10.03
CA ILE A 325 -20.45 14.88 9.15
C ILE A 325 -21.55 14.27 10.01
N LYS A 326 -22.77 14.81 9.92
CA LYS A 326 -23.92 14.33 10.71
C LYS A 326 -24.57 13.06 10.13
N PRO A 327 -24.83 12.93 8.82
CA PRO A 327 -25.47 11.75 8.27
C PRO A 327 -24.63 10.48 8.46
N LYS A 328 -25.30 9.35 8.71
CA LYS A 328 -24.69 8.02 8.86
C LYS A 328 -25.23 7.07 7.80
N GLY A 329 -24.40 6.14 7.35
CA GLY A 329 -24.74 5.16 6.32
C GLY A 329 -23.70 5.12 5.21
N ARG A 330 -24.09 4.50 4.11
CA ARG A 330 -23.31 4.36 2.88
C ARG A 330 -24.09 4.84 1.67
N ILE A 331 -23.35 5.10 0.59
CA ILE A 331 -23.91 5.32 -0.73
C ILE A 331 -24.58 4.01 -1.20
N THR A 332 -25.85 4.07 -1.58
CA THR A 332 -26.55 2.86 -2.05
C THR A 332 -25.89 2.33 -3.32
N GLY A 333 -25.54 1.04 -3.31
CA GLY A 333 -24.88 0.37 -4.43
C GLY A 333 -23.34 0.43 -4.41
N SER A 334 -22.72 1.18 -3.49
CA SER A 334 -21.26 1.11 -3.33
C SER A 334 -20.81 -0.21 -2.72
N LYS A 335 -19.60 -0.66 -3.08
CA LYS A 335 -18.96 -1.87 -2.55
C LYS A 335 -18.04 -1.49 -1.40
N TRP A 336 -17.98 -2.31 -0.34
CA TRP A 336 -17.05 -2.06 0.75
C TRP A 336 -15.64 -2.45 0.32
N GLY A 337 -14.70 -1.50 0.41
CA GLY A 337 -13.33 -1.70 -0.04
C GLY A 337 -12.33 -1.94 1.07
N HIS A 338 -12.79 -2.21 2.31
CA HIS A 338 -11.97 -2.22 3.54
C HIS A 338 -11.42 -0.83 3.91
N ALA A 339 -10.81 -0.71 5.09
CA ALA A 339 -10.10 0.49 5.52
C ALA A 339 -9.19 0.17 6.72
N GLY A 340 -9.74 0.29 7.92
CA GLY A 340 -9.00 0.28 9.18
C GLY A 340 -9.93 0.39 10.38
N SER A 341 -9.35 0.75 11.53
CA SER A 341 -10.06 0.80 12.81
C SER A 341 -10.99 2.00 12.99
N ASP A 342 -10.65 3.15 12.40
CA ASP A 342 -11.48 4.37 12.42
C ASP A 342 -11.33 5.22 11.14
N ALA A 343 -11.86 6.45 11.16
CA ALA A 343 -11.86 7.35 10.01
C ALA A 343 -10.47 7.89 9.59
N TYR A 344 -9.43 7.59 10.37
CA TYR A 344 -8.07 8.14 10.26
C TYR A 344 -6.99 7.06 10.13
N HIS A 345 -7.37 5.78 10.12
CA HIS A 345 -6.43 4.66 9.98
C HIS A 345 -6.78 3.76 8.78
N LEU A 346 -5.75 3.07 8.26
CA LEU A 346 -5.80 2.19 7.09
C LEU A 346 -5.05 0.86 7.32
N GLU A 347 -5.22 0.26 8.50
CA GLU A 347 -4.50 -0.96 8.90
C GLU A 347 -4.77 -2.15 7.95
N ASP A 348 -5.94 -2.21 7.31
CA ASP A 348 -6.25 -3.28 6.34
C ASP A 348 -5.37 -3.21 5.09
N PHE A 349 -4.73 -2.06 4.83
CA PHE A 349 -3.89 -1.81 3.67
C PHE A 349 -2.41 -1.61 4.01
N ARG A 350 -2.03 -1.72 5.29
CA ARG A 350 -0.67 -1.42 5.75
C ARG A 350 -0.05 -2.58 6.52
N ASN A 351 1.23 -2.83 6.29
CA ASN A 351 2.07 -3.70 7.11
C ASN A 351 2.36 -3.03 8.48
N PRO A 352 2.95 -3.76 9.45
CA PRO A 352 3.28 -3.19 10.78
C PRO A 352 4.19 -1.94 10.76
N ASP A 353 4.96 -1.76 9.70
CA ASP A 353 5.84 -0.61 9.47
C ASP A 353 5.18 0.53 8.66
N ASP A 354 3.86 0.48 8.48
CA ASP A 354 3.04 1.40 7.69
C ASP A 354 3.28 1.34 6.16
N THR A 355 4.08 0.38 5.66
CA THR A 355 4.23 0.16 4.21
C THR A 355 3.00 -0.51 3.61
N MET A 356 2.78 -0.34 2.30
CA MET A 356 1.67 -0.98 1.58
C MET A 356 1.65 -2.50 1.79
N LEU A 357 0.48 -3.05 2.14
CA LEU A 357 0.22 -4.49 2.17
C LEU A 357 0.40 -5.12 0.77
N SER A 358 0.71 -6.41 0.69
CA SER A 358 0.90 -7.06 -0.62
C SER A 358 -0.33 -6.93 -1.52
N ALA A 359 -0.11 -6.74 -2.82
CA ALA A 359 -1.17 -6.64 -3.81
C ALA A 359 -2.12 -7.85 -3.76
N ASP A 360 -1.59 -9.06 -3.63
CA ASP A 360 -2.38 -10.29 -3.52
C ASP A 360 -3.36 -10.26 -2.34
N SER A 361 -2.94 -9.71 -1.19
CA SER A 361 -3.82 -9.59 -0.03
C SER A 361 -4.94 -8.57 -0.28
N ILE A 362 -4.60 -7.44 -0.89
CA ILE A 362 -5.55 -6.38 -1.25
C ILE A 362 -6.58 -6.90 -2.28
N GLU A 363 -6.11 -7.58 -3.32
CA GLU A 363 -6.97 -8.16 -4.35
C GLU A 363 -7.86 -9.27 -3.80
N ALA A 364 -7.38 -10.07 -2.83
CA ALA A 364 -8.17 -11.13 -2.22
C ALA A 364 -9.45 -10.60 -1.55
N PHE A 365 -9.36 -9.60 -0.67
CA PHE A 365 -10.55 -9.07 -0.01
C PHE A 365 -11.40 -8.16 -0.93
N TRP A 366 -10.80 -7.51 -1.93
CA TRP A 366 -11.57 -6.80 -2.96
C TRP A 366 -12.40 -7.74 -3.82
N LYS A 367 -11.85 -8.90 -4.17
CA LYS A 367 -12.56 -9.94 -4.92
C LYS A 367 -13.80 -10.44 -4.17
N GLU A 368 -13.73 -10.56 -2.84
CA GLU A 368 -14.91 -10.93 -2.03
C GLU A 368 -16.07 -9.96 -2.23
N TRP A 369 -15.77 -8.67 -2.45
CA TRP A 369 -16.74 -7.61 -2.70
C TRP A 369 -17.04 -7.35 -4.18
N GLY A 370 -16.53 -8.19 -5.08
CA GLY A 370 -16.68 -8.01 -6.52
C GLY A 370 -16.00 -6.73 -7.04
N ILE A 371 -14.93 -6.30 -6.39
CA ILE A 371 -14.06 -5.21 -6.83
C ILE A 371 -12.91 -5.84 -7.62
N GLU A 372 -12.89 -5.63 -8.93
CA GLU A 372 -11.98 -6.32 -9.84
C GLU A 372 -11.23 -5.34 -10.72
N LYS A 373 -10.01 -5.70 -11.10
CA LYS A 373 -9.11 -4.89 -11.94
C LYS A 373 -9.68 -4.59 -13.32
N SER A 374 -10.61 -5.41 -13.79
CA SER A 374 -11.34 -5.25 -15.06
C SER A 374 -12.40 -4.14 -15.01
N HIS A 375 -12.80 -3.69 -13.82
CA HIS A 375 -13.83 -2.67 -13.65
C HIS A 375 -13.29 -1.25 -13.83
N GLN A 376 -14.17 -0.32 -14.23
CA GLN A 376 -13.99 1.09 -13.90
C GLN A 376 -14.22 1.27 -12.39
N ALA A 377 -13.17 1.55 -11.61
CA ALA A 377 -13.29 1.72 -10.17
C ALA A 377 -13.12 3.19 -9.75
N SER A 378 -13.94 3.67 -8.84
CA SER A 378 -13.73 4.96 -8.19
C SER A 378 -13.77 4.80 -6.68
N PHE A 379 -12.71 5.23 -6.01
CA PHE A 379 -12.55 5.12 -4.58
C PHE A 379 -13.08 6.37 -3.89
N TYR A 380 -13.76 6.21 -2.76
CA TYR A 380 -14.23 7.33 -1.95
C TYR A 380 -14.19 6.99 -0.46
N CYS A 381 -14.14 8.01 0.39
CA CYS A 381 -14.27 7.84 1.83
C CYS A 381 -15.19 8.90 2.45
N GLY A 382 -14.78 9.55 3.55
CA GLY A 382 -15.47 10.75 4.04
C GLY A 382 -15.31 11.91 3.07
N THR A 383 -14.05 12.30 2.83
CA THR A 383 -13.62 13.51 2.11
C THR A 383 -12.39 13.28 1.21
N GLY A 384 -12.12 12.04 0.82
CA GLY A 384 -11.10 11.71 -0.20
C GLY A 384 -9.75 11.18 0.31
N TRP A 385 -9.29 11.48 1.53
CA TRP A 385 -7.92 11.15 1.98
C TRP A 385 -7.57 9.66 1.93
N ARG A 386 -8.33 8.81 2.65
CA ARG A 386 -8.15 7.35 2.63
C ARG A 386 -8.31 6.78 1.21
N ALA A 387 -9.23 7.35 0.43
CA ALA A 387 -9.46 6.94 -0.94
C ALA A 387 -8.28 7.26 -1.87
N SER A 388 -7.59 8.39 -1.67
CA SER A 388 -6.41 8.76 -2.44
C SER A 388 -5.22 7.82 -2.20
N GLU A 389 -5.02 7.35 -0.96
CA GLU A 389 -3.98 6.34 -0.68
C GLU A 389 -4.28 5.00 -1.35
N VAL A 390 -5.52 4.53 -1.22
CA VAL A 390 -5.94 3.28 -1.86
C VAL A 390 -5.97 3.39 -3.39
N PHE A 391 -6.33 4.55 -3.94
CA PHE A 391 -6.17 4.86 -5.37
C PHE A 391 -4.71 4.73 -5.80
N PHE A 392 -3.77 5.25 -5.01
CA PHE A 392 -2.35 5.15 -5.33
C PHE A 392 -1.86 3.69 -5.28
N TYR A 393 -2.36 2.89 -4.32
CA TYR A 393 -2.10 1.46 -4.27
C TYR A 393 -2.61 0.72 -5.52
N ALA A 394 -3.87 0.96 -5.92
CA ALA A 394 -4.41 0.41 -7.16
C ALA A 394 -3.60 0.86 -8.40
N TYR A 395 -3.17 2.12 -8.42
CA TYR A 395 -2.32 2.66 -9.48
C TYR A 395 -0.99 1.90 -9.61
N VAL A 396 -0.31 1.61 -8.49
CA VAL A 396 0.95 0.85 -8.50
C VAL A 396 0.77 -0.64 -8.80
N MET A 397 -0.38 -1.21 -8.43
CA MET A 397 -0.85 -2.54 -8.86
C MET A 397 -1.20 -2.61 -10.36
N GLY A 398 -1.12 -1.47 -11.07
CA GLY A 398 -1.35 -1.39 -12.50
C GLY A 398 -2.82 -1.43 -12.90
N TRP A 399 -3.72 -0.99 -12.04
CA TRP A 399 -5.09 -0.70 -12.43
C TRP A 399 -5.11 0.57 -13.31
N GLU A 400 -5.86 0.53 -14.41
CA GLU A 400 -5.83 1.59 -15.43
C GLU A 400 -7.04 2.52 -15.35
N ASN A 401 -8.24 1.97 -15.13
CA ASN A 401 -9.50 2.72 -15.16
C ASN A 401 -9.96 3.07 -13.74
N ILE A 402 -9.15 3.87 -13.04
CA ILE A 402 -9.34 4.23 -11.64
C ILE A 402 -9.45 5.74 -11.43
N SER A 403 -10.24 6.16 -10.44
CA SER A 403 -10.39 7.56 -10.03
C SER A 403 -10.65 7.67 -8.52
N VAL A 404 -10.63 8.89 -8.00
CA VAL A 404 -11.17 9.23 -6.67
C VAL A 404 -12.46 10.01 -6.84
N PHE A 405 -13.55 9.58 -6.20
CA PHE A 405 -14.74 10.41 -6.05
C PHE A 405 -14.52 11.36 -4.86
N ASP A 406 -14.30 12.63 -5.19
CA ASP A 406 -13.73 13.64 -4.29
C ASP A 406 -14.63 13.92 -3.07
N GLY A 407 -15.89 14.23 -3.35
CA GLY A 407 -16.88 14.59 -2.33
C GLY A 407 -17.26 13.48 -1.36
N GLY A 408 -17.02 12.23 -1.75
CA GLY A 408 -17.24 11.05 -0.94
C GLY A 408 -18.60 11.02 -0.22
N TRP A 409 -18.60 10.51 1.01
CA TRP A 409 -19.81 10.46 1.82
C TRP A 409 -20.29 11.86 2.23
N PHE A 410 -19.37 12.82 2.40
CA PHE A 410 -19.73 14.13 2.92
C PHE A 410 -20.64 14.90 1.95
N GLU A 411 -20.21 15.05 0.69
CA GLU A 411 -20.99 15.71 -0.35
C GLU A 411 -22.24 14.88 -0.71
N TRP A 412 -22.08 13.56 -0.85
CA TRP A 412 -23.21 12.69 -1.22
C TRP A 412 -24.37 12.77 -0.22
N SER A 413 -24.06 12.69 1.08
CA SER A 413 -25.07 12.74 2.13
C SER A 413 -25.55 14.15 2.47
N GLY A 414 -24.86 15.18 1.96
CA GLY A 414 -25.28 16.58 2.04
C GLY A 414 -26.53 16.88 1.21
N ASP A 415 -26.79 16.09 0.15
CA ASP A 415 -28.02 16.14 -0.64
C ASP A 415 -28.97 14.98 -0.23
N PRO A 416 -30.10 15.26 0.42
CA PRO A 416 -31.04 14.24 0.89
C PRO A 416 -31.76 13.49 -0.25
N THR A 417 -31.66 13.96 -1.50
CA THR A 417 -32.21 13.25 -2.66
C THR A 417 -31.33 12.09 -3.13
N ASN A 418 -30.06 12.07 -2.71
CA ASN A 418 -29.16 10.98 -3.04
C ASN A 418 -29.49 9.71 -2.22
N PRO A 419 -29.55 8.52 -2.86
CA PRO A 419 -29.91 7.30 -2.17
C PRO A 419 -28.80 6.86 -1.19
N THR A 420 -29.21 6.56 0.03
CA THR A 420 -28.33 6.05 1.09
C THR A 420 -28.88 4.77 1.69
N SER A 421 -28.00 3.93 2.23
CA SER A 421 -28.34 2.66 2.88
C SER A 421 -27.63 2.52 4.23
N THR A 422 -28.17 1.68 5.11
CA THR A 422 -27.58 1.32 6.43
C THR A 422 -27.73 -0.18 6.69
N GLY A 423 -27.22 -0.65 7.82
CA GLY A 423 -27.38 -2.03 8.28
C GLY A 423 -26.34 -3.00 7.70
N GLU A 424 -26.24 -4.15 8.37
CA GLU A 424 -25.34 -5.25 8.02
C GLU A 424 -25.65 -5.79 6.62
N ILE A 425 -24.61 -6.02 5.83
CA ILE A 425 -24.70 -6.71 4.55
C ILE A 425 -23.58 -7.75 4.45
N LYS A 426 -23.73 -8.71 3.55
CA LYS A 426 -22.68 -9.67 3.22
C LYS A 426 -22.17 -9.38 1.82
N PRO A 427 -20.90 -9.70 1.51
CA PRO A 427 -20.43 -9.65 0.14
C PRO A 427 -21.33 -10.51 -0.76
N SER A 428 -21.63 -10.02 -1.96
CA SER A 428 -22.38 -10.76 -2.98
C SER A 428 -21.57 -12.00 -3.38
N LYS A 429 -22.07 -13.19 -3.06
CA LYS A 429 -21.47 -14.48 -3.44
C LYS A 429 -21.34 -14.65 -4.94
#